data_AF-A0A352XH07-F1
#
_entry.id   AF-A0A352XH07-F1
#
_cell.length_a   1.000
_cell.length_b   1.000
_cell.length_c   1.000
_cell.angle_alpha   90.00
_cell.angle_beta   90.00
_cell.angle_gamma   90.00
#
_symmetry.space_group_name_H-M   'P 1'
#
loop_
_entity.id
_entity.type
_entity.pdbx_description
1 polymer ?
#
loop_
_entity_poly.entity_id
_entity_poly.type
_entity_poly.pdbx_seq_one_letter_code
_entity_poly.pdbx_strand_id
1 'polypeptide(L)'
;MTKNKIVTWTAIIIVFIIWNLFRDSVSFWIYLSLTKIGLPMPIIQLILVVLPPILLLEIIIKLLFWQIAMPPLKFVSTQAESWQNLNQYELACYTSILEELGFVQLTDYTSPSIPGMARLFAHPQRFCFAEVGQVNKLPMFCSISCHLEKDWLLAVTNMSFDRILYAISYAFMRQPRNLVKRFENESVNLLLQSLLDWRTEVSSDLGLELIQDMRAETYFEKERNKRIEQRRSLLRKSITWGLL
;
A
#
# COMPACT_ATOMS: atom_id res chain seq x y z
N MET A 1 28.77 -1.52 -9.37
CA MET A 1 27.44 -1.18 -9.93
C MET A 1 26.58 -2.44 -9.87
N THR A 2 25.44 -2.44 -9.15
CA THR A 2 24.64 -3.66 -8.91
C THR A 2 24.05 -4.20 -10.21
N LYS A 3 24.05 -5.53 -10.42
CA LYS A 3 23.52 -6.22 -11.62
C LYS A 3 22.15 -5.69 -12.07
N ASN A 4 21.28 -5.34 -11.12
CA ASN A 4 19.97 -4.77 -11.41
C ASN A 4 20.04 -3.45 -12.18
N LYS A 5 20.99 -2.55 -11.90
CA LYS A 5 21.12 -1.27 -12.62
C LYS A 5 21.45 -1.47 -14.10
N ILE A 6 22.31 -2.44 -14.43
CA ILE A 6 22.71 -2.71 -15.81
C ILE A 6 21.51 -3.21 -16.63
N VAL A 7 20.70 -4.11 -16.06
CA VAL A 7 19.48 -4.64 -16.69
C VAL A 7 18.45 -3.54 -16.92
N THR A 8 18.29 -2.59 -15.99
CA THR A 8 17.36 -1.46 -16.18
C THR A 8 17.82 -0.54 -17.29
N TRP A 9 19.12 -0.21 -17.36
CA TRP A 9 19.67 0.66 -18.40
C TRP A 9 19.59 0.04 -19.79
N THR A 10 19.89 -1.25 -19.93
CA THR A 10 19.76 -1.94 -21.23
C THR A 10 18.31 -2.02 -21.68
N ALA A 11 17.36 -2.27 -20.78
CA ALA A 11 15.94 -2.23 -21.10
C ALA A 11 15.48 -0.84 -21.57
N ILE A 12 15.91 0.24 -20.89
CA ILE A 12 15.58 1.62 -21.30
C ILE A 12 16.10 1.91 -22.70
N ILE A 13 17.36 1.56 -22.99
CA ILE A 13 17.99 1.81 -24.30
C ILE A 13 17.27 1.02 -25.39
N ILE A 14 16.99 -0.27 -25.16
CA ILE A 14 16.28 -1.12 -26.14
C ILE A 14 14.90 -0.55 -26.43
N VAL A 15 14.13 -0.15 -25.41
CA VAL A 15 12.79 0.40 -25.64
C VAL A 15 12.87 1.76 -26.35
N PHE A 16 13.86 2.60 -26.05
CA PHE A 16 14.07 3.86 -26.76
C PHE A 16 14.40 3.65 -28.25
N ILE A 17 15.24 2.66 -28.56
CA ILE A 17 15.58 2.29 -29.94
C ILE A 17 14.34 1.75 -30.67
N ILE A 18 13.61 0.81 -30.06
CA ILE A 18 12.37 0.27 -30.65
C ILE A 18 11.34 1.38 -30.87
N TRP A 19 11.21 2.32 -29.92
CA TRP A 19 10.33 3.46 -30.03
C TRP A 19 10.71 4.37 -31.19
N ASN A 20 12.00 4.71 -31.37
CA ASN A 20 12.44 5.53 -32.50
C ASN A 20 12.17 4.84 -33.85
N LEU A 21 12.45 3.53 -33.96
CA LEU A 21 12.18 2.78 -35.19
C LEU A 21 10.68 2.71 -35.51
N PHE A 22 9.84 2.50 -34.49
CA PHE A 22 8.39 2.52 -34.63
C PHE A 22 7.87 3.91 -35.00
N ARG A 23 8.36 4.95 -34.32
CA ARG A 23 8.03 6.35 -34.62
C ARG A 23 8.36 6.66 -36.07
N ASP A 24 9.54 6.32 -36.56
CA ASP A 24 9.94 6.67 -37.92
C ASP A 24 9.09 5.90 -38.96
N SER A 25 8.63 4.69 -38.64
CA SER A 25 7.75 3.89 -39.51
C SER A 25 6.28 4.36 -39.54
N VAL A 26 5.77 4.88 -38.42
CA VAL A 26 4.33 5.16 -38.24
C VAL A 26 4.01 6.67 -38.20
N SER A 27 5.01 7.50 -37.89
CA SER A 27 4.86 8.96 -37.78
C SER A 27 4.31 9.59 -39.05
N PHE A 28 4.74 9.14 -40.23
CA PHE A 28 4.24 9.65 -41.50
C PHE A 28 2.72 9.44 -41.66
N TRP A 29 2.23 8.24 -41.35
CA TRP A 29 0.81 7.90 -41.45
C TRP A 29 -0.05 8.63 -40.41
N ILE A 30 0.45 8.73 -39.16
CA ILE A 30 -0.25 9.47 -38.09
C ILE A 30 -0.27 10.96 -38.42
N TYR A 31 0.85 11.51 -38.88
CA TYR A 31 0.97 12.90 -39.30
C TYR A 31 -0.04 13.24 -40.40
N LEU A 32 -0.11 12.43 -41.45
CA LEU A 32 -1.05 12.61 -42.56
C LEU A 32 -2.51 12.52 -42.11
N SER A 33 -2.80 11.65 -41.14
CA SER A 33 -4.16 11.47 -40.62
C SER A 33 -4.59 12.62 -39.71
N LEU A 34 -3.70 13.10 -38.82
CA LEU A 34 -4.02 14.18 -37.87
C LEU A 34 -4.10 15.55 -38.56
N THR A 35 -3.26 15.79 -39.58
CA THR A 35 -3.34 17.01 -40.40
C THR A 35 -4.66 17.07 -41.19
N LYS A 36 -5.17 15.94 -41.69
CA LYS A 36 -6.50 15.87 -42.33
C LYS A 36 -7.66 16.23 -41.39
N ILE A 37 -7.49 16.03 -40.09
CA ILE A 37 -8.48 16.39 -39.05
C ILE A 37 -8.34 17.88 -38.65
N GLY A 38 -7.37 18.61 -39.20
CA GLY A 38 -7.17 20.03 -38.95
C GLY A 38 -6.41 20.33 -37.65
N LEU A 39 -5.72 19.35 -37.06
CA LEU A 39 -4.89 19.58 -35.88
C LEU A 39 -3.68 20.45 -36.24
N PRO A 40 -3.38 21.50 -35.45
CA PRO A 40 -2.19 22.32 -35.68
C PRO A 40 -0.91 21.53 -35.41
N MET A 41 0.09 21.77 -36.25
CA MET A 41 1.43 21.16 -36.21
C MET A 41 2.06 21.01 -34.82
N PRO A 42 2.07 22.03 -33.93
CA PRO A 42 2.65 21.88 -32.59
C PRO A 42 1.95 20.80 -31.76
N ILE A 43 0.64 20.60 -31.91
CA ILE A 43 -0.10 19.57 -31.17
C ILE A 43 0.27 18.18 -31.69
N ILE A 44 0.41 18.03 -33.01
CA ILE A 44 0.84 16.77 -33.62
C ILE A 44 2.25 16.39 -33.16
N GLN A 45 3.17 17.35 -33.10
CA GLN A 45 4.52 17.13 -32.58
C GLN A 45 4.50 16.74 -31.09
N LEU A 46 3.67 17.39 -30.27
CA LEU A 46 3.49 17.01 -28.87
C LEU A 46 3.04 15.55 -28.73
N ILE A 47 2.04 15.12 -29.51
CA ILE A 47 1.50 13.75 -29.47
C ILE A 47 2.53 12.72 -29.95
N LEU A 48 3.32 13.01 -30.98
CA LEU A 48 4.25 12.04 -31.56
C LEU A 48 5.60 11.97 -30.82
N VAL A 49 6.06 13.08 -30.25
CA VAL A 49 7.40 13.19 -29.66
C VAL A 49 7.36 13.17 -28.14
N VAL A 50 6.38 13.83 -27.51
CA VAL A 50 6.38 14.07 -26.07
C VAL A 50 5.53 13.07 -25.30
N LEU A 51 4.31 12.77 -25.79
CA LEU A 51 3.40 11.85 -25.10
C LEU A 51 3.98 10.43 -24.93
N PRO A 52 4.61 9.81 -25.94
CA PRO A 52 5.05 8.43 -25.84
C PRO A 52 6.21 8.19 -24.86
N PRO A 53 7.29 9.01 -24.80
CA PRO A 53 8.30 8.84 -23.76
C PRO A 53 7.74 9.09 -22.36
N ILE A 54 6.74 9.97 -22.19
CA ILE A 54 6.05 10.15 -20.90
C ILE A 54 5.30 8.88 -20.51
N LEU A 55 4.52 8.28 -21.43
CA LEU A 55 3.80 7.03 -21.16
C LEU A 55 4.76 5.87 -20.89
N LEU A 56 5.88 5.79 -21.62
CA LEU A 56 6.93 4.81 -21.40
C LEU A 56 7.56 4.96 -20.01
N LEU A 57 7.92 6.20 -19.65
CA LEU A 57 8.47 6.51 -18.33
C LEU A 57 7.48 6.12 -17.23
N GLU A 58 6.19 6.41 -17.41
CA GLU A 58 5.14 6.00 -16.49
C GLU A 58 5.08 4.47 -16.33
N ILE A 59 5.13 3.71 -17.42
CA ILE A 59 5.15 2.24 -17.38
C ILE A 59 6.39 1.74 -16.62
N ILE A 60 7.57 2.30 -16.90
CA ILE A 60 8.82 1.91 -16.23
C ILE A 60 8.72 2.20 -14.73
N ILE A 61 8.25 3.39 -14.33
CA ILE A 61 8.08 3.74 -12.92
C ILE A 61 7.08 2.79 -12.25
N LYS A 62 5.94 2.49 -12.88
CA LYS A 62 4.96 1.52 -12.36
C LYS A 62 5.57 0.14 -12.15
N LEU A 63 6.33 -0.36 -13.12
CA LEU A 63 6.98 -1.67 -13.01
C LEU A 63 8.03 -1.69 -11.91
N LEU A 64 8.84 -0.64 -11.77
CA LEU A 64 9.81 -0.51 -10.68
C LEU A 64 9.10 -0.47 -9.33
N PHE A 65 8.03 0.33 -9.19
CA PHE A 65 7.26 0.44 -7.96
C PHE A 65 6.55 -0.89 -7.61
N TRP A 66 6.02 -1.59 -8.62
CA TRP A 66 5.40 -2.91 -8.46
C TRP A 66 6.41 -3.96 -7.96
N GLN A 67 7.65 -3.93 -8.42
CA GLN A 67 8.70 -4.85 -7.98
C GLN A 67 9.26 -4.50 -6.58
N ILE A 68 9.48 -3.21 -6.31
CA ILE A 68 10.21 -2.75 -5.12
C ILE A 68 9.25 -2.52 -3.94
N ALA A 69 8.16 -1.80 -4.16
CA ALA A 69 7.28 -1.34 -3.08
C ALA A 69 6.17 -2.34 -2.73
N MET A 70 5.84 -3.28 -3.63
CA MET A 70 4.72 -4.22 -3.44
C MET A 70 5.09 -5.69 -3.70
N PRO A 71 6.11 -6.24 -3.02
CA PRO A 71 6.38 -7.66 -3.05
C PRO A 71 5.15 -8.47 -2.60
N PRO A 72 4.99 -9.73 -3.06
CA PRO A 72 3.95 -10.62 -2.56
C PRO A 72 4.05 -10.74 -1.04
N LEU A 73 2.93 -10.51 -0.36
CA LEU A 73 2.91 -10.56 1.10
C LEU A 73 2.90 -12.03 1.54
N LYS A 74 3.91 -12.40 2.33
CA LYS A 74 4.01 -13.70 2.99
C LYS A 74 4.16 -13.44 4.48
N PHE A 75 3.39 -14.17 5.27
CA PHE A 75 3.44 -14.15 6.72
C PHE A 75 4.13 -15.43 7.19
N VAL A 76 5.09 -15.27 8.09
CA VAL A 76 5.82 -16.38 8.70
C VAL A 76 5.68 -16.21 10.20
N SER A 77 5.18 -17.25 10.87
CA SER A 77 5.15 -17.27 12.33
C SER A 77 6.57 -17.12 12.86
N THR A 78 6.75 -16.25 13.84
CA THR A 78 8.04 -16.04 14.51
C THR A 78 7.84 -15.98 16.01
N GLN A 79 8.95 -15.96 16.73
CA GLN A 79 8.98 -15.62 18.16
C GLN A 79 9.50 -14.19 18.30
N ALA A 80 8.94 -13.41 19.23
CA ALA A 80 9.37 -12.04 19.47
C ALA A 80 10.84 -11.97 19.90
N GLU A 81 11.27 -12.93 20.70
CA GLU A 81 12.57 -13.00 21.35
C GLU A 81 13.71 -13.23 20.34
N SER A 82 13.40 -13.80 19.17
CA SER A 82 14.39 -14.09 18.13
C SER A 82 14.73 -12.87 17.27
N TRP A 83 13.98 -11.77 17.37
CA TRP A 83 14.16 -10.61 16.50
C TRP A 83 15.17 -9.60 17.07
N GLN A 84 16.32 -9.50 16.42
CA GLN A 84 17.38 -8.56 16.81
C GLN A 84 16.90 -7.12 16.63
N ASN A 85 17.07 -6.29 17.67
CA ASN A 85 16.66 -4.87 17.76
C ASN A 85 15.15 -4.61 17.96
N LEU A 86 14.37 -5.62 18.33
CA LEU A 86 12.99 -5.40 18.78
C LEU A 86 12.98 -4.74 20.16
N ASN A 87 12.20 -3.67 20.34
CA ASN A 87 11.99 -3.05 21.64
C ASN A 87 11.05 -3.91 22.49
N GLN A 88 11.62 -4.88 23.20
CA GLN A 88 10.87 -5.83 24.03
C GLN A 88 10.06 -5.13 25.13
N TYR A 89 10.57 -4.03 25.68
CA TYR A 89 9.89 -3.28 26.73
C TYR A 89 8.61 -2.61 26.22
N GLU A 90 8.69 -1.91 25.08
CA GLU A 90 7.50 -1.31 24.46
C GLU A 90 6.51 -2.38 24.01
N LEU A 91 6.98 -3.51 23.47
CA LEU A 91 6.10 -4.61 23.06
C LEU A 91 5.31 -5.16 24.25
N ALA A 92 5.98 -5.36 25.39
CA ALA A 92 5.34 -5.82 26.61
C ALA A 92 4.32 -4.81 27.14
N CYS A 93 4.65 -3.51 27.10
CA CYS A 93 3.74 -2.43 27.49
C CYS A 93 2.46 -2.42 26.62
N TYR A 94 2.60 -2.43 25.31
CA TYR A 94 1.46 -2.51 24.39
C TYR A 94 0.65 -3.80 24.57
N THR A 95 1.33 -4.93 24.80
CA THR A 95 0.68 -6.23 25.04
C THR A 95 -0.21 -6.16 26.28
N SER A 96 0.33 -5.70 27.41
CA SER A 96 -0.43 -5.54 28.67
C SER A 96 -1.66 -4.65 28.48
N ILE A 97 -1.50 -3.49 27.84
CA ILE A 97 -2.59 -2.55 27.61
C ILE A 97 -3.68 -3.17 26.73
N LEU A 98 -3.31 -3.89 25.66
CA LEU A 98 -4.28 -4.53 24.78
C LEU A 98 -5.03 -5.66 25.50
N GLU A 99 -4.34 -6.48 26.28
CA GLU A 99 -4.96 -7.55 27.09
C GLU A 99 -5.93 -7.00 28.13
N GLU A 100 -5.57 -5.90 28.81
CA GLU A 100 -6.47 -5.18 29.73
C GLU A 100 -7.73 -4.64 29.03
N LEU A 101 -7.61 -4.25 27.75
CA LEU A 101 -8.73 -3.81 26.92
C LEU A 101 -9.57 -4.98 26.36
N GLY A 102 -9.21 -6.23 26.65
CA GLY A 102 -9.94 -7.43 26.25
C GLY A 102 -9.51 -8.02 24.91
N PHE A 103 -8.36 -7.62 24.39
CA PHE A 103 -7.73 -8.31 23.26
C PHE A 103 -7.06 -9.61 23.71
N VAL A 104 -7.01 -10.58 22.80
CA VAL A 104 -6.31 -11.86 22.97
C VAL A 104 -5.22 -11.96 21.91
N GLN A 105 -4.00 -12.26 22.33
CA GLN A 105 -2.89 -12.51 21.39
C GLN A 105 -3.21 -13.74 20.53
N LEU A 106 -3.06 -13.60 19.22
CA LEU A 106 -3.25 -14.68 18.26
C LEU A 106 -1.92 -15.31 17.83
N THR A 107 -0.96 -14.48 17.39
CA THR A 107 0.33 -14.95 16.89
C THR A 107 1.33 -13.81 16.75
N ASP A 108 2.61 -14.16 16.81
CA ASP A 108 3.71 -13.29 16.37
C ASP A 108 4.10 -13.68 14.93
N TYR A 109 4.34 -12.69 14.08
CA TYR A 109 4.68 -12.93 12.67
C TYR A 109 5.71 -11.93 12.14
N THR A 110 6.36 -12.32 11.05
CA THR A 110 7.22 -11.47 10.23
C THR A 110 6.84 -11.62 8.76
N SER A 111 7.27 -10.67 7.93
CA SER A 111 7.25 -10.82 6.49
C SER A 111 8.68 -10.74 5.93
N PRO A 112 9.15 -11.73 5.16
CA PRO A 112 10.44 -11.64 4.48
C PRO A 112 10.58 -10.40 3.57
N SER A 113 9.44 -9.86 3.16
CA SER A 113 9.33 -8.72 2.26
C SER A 113 9.38 -7.36 2.97
N ILE A 114 9.11 -7.32 4.27
CA ILE A 114 9.12 -6.12 5.11
C ILE A 114 9.88 -6.48 6.38
N PRO A 115 11.17 -6.12 6.48
CA PRO A 115 11.99 -6.50 7.63
C PRO A 115 11.41 -5.88 8.89
N GLY A 116 10.86 -6.72 9.75
CA GLY A 116 10.18 -6.31 10.97
C GLY A 116 9.43 -7.49 11.57
N MET A 117 8.92 -7.28 12.78
CA MET A 117 8.08 -8.24 13.48
C MET A 117 6.81 -7.51 13.91
N ALA A 118 5.69 -8.23 13.89
CA ALA A 118 4.46 -7.77 14.49
C ALA A 118 3.78 -8.89 15.29
N ARG A 119 3.08 -8.49 16.35
CA ARG A 119 2.20 -9.30 17.18
C ARG A 119 0.76 -8.97 16.82
N LEU A 120 0.00 -9.99 16.47
CA LEU A 120 -1.42 -9.90 16.14
C LEU A 120 -2.27 -10.24 17.35
N PHE A 121 -3.29 -9.43 17.56
CA PHE A 121 -4.33 -9.63 18.57
C PHE A 121 -5.72 -9.57 17.93
N ALA A 122 -6.71 -10.17 18.58
CA ALA A 122 -8.11 -9.99 18.25
C ALA A 122 -8.93 -9.66 19.50
N HIS A 123 -9.94 -8.81 19.33
CA HIS A 123 -10.93 -8.52 20.37
C HIS A 123 -12.23 -9.29 20.08
N PRO A 124 -12.52 -10.38 20.82
CA PRO A 124 -13.60 -11.29 20.45
C PRO A 124 -15.01 -10.71 20.59
N GLN A 125 -15.20 -9.70 21.45
CA GLN A 125 -16.51 -9.05 21.66
C GLN A 125 -16.71 -7.82 20.77
N ARG A 126 -15.62 -7.17 20.33
CA ARG A 126 -15.68 -5.97 19.49
C ARG A 126 -15.39 -6.27 18.02
N PHE A 127 -14.96 -7.49 17.69
CA PHE A 127 -14.65 -7.97 16.35
C PHE A 127 -13.68 -7.05 15.58
N CYS A 128 -12.56 -6.72 16.22
CA CYS A 128 -11.47 -5.96 15.63
C CYS A 128 -10.13 -6.64 15.91
N PHE A 129 -9.16 -6.40 15.04
CA PHE A 129 -7.78 -6.84 15.20
C PHE A 129 -6.92 -5.68 15.69
N ALA A 130 -5.89 -5.99 16.48
CA ALA A 130 -4.82 -5.05 16.78
C ALA A 130 -3.48 -5.66 16.36
N GLU A 131 -2.62 -4.82 15.80
CA GLU A 131 -1.26 -5.16 15.42
C GLU A 131 -0.31 -4.25 16.20
N VAL A 132 0.63 -4.85 16.92
CA VAL A 132 1.76 -4.13 17.53
C VAL A 132 3.01 -4.59 16.82
N GLY A 133 3.73 -3.68 16.19
CA GLY A 133 4.86 -4.07 15.37
C GLY A 133 5.98 -3.06 15.35
N GLN A 134 7.15 -3.53 14.94
CA GLN A 134 8.31 -2.71 14.68
C GLN A 134 8.89 -3.11 13.33
N VAL A 135 8.81 -2.17 12.38
CA VAL A 135 9.51 -2.28 11.10
C VAL A 135 10.93 -1.76 11.28
N ASN A 136 11.90 -2.35 10.60
CA ASN A 136 13.32 -2.02 10.73
C ASN A 136 13.55 -0.50 10.65
N LYS A 137 14.24 0.05 11.66
CA LYS A 137 14.55 1.49 11.85
C LYS A 137 13.34 2.42 12.03
N LEU A 138 12.14 1.88 12.19
CA LEU A 138 10.96 2.65 12.57
C LEU A 138 10.62 2.37 14.04
N PRO A 139 10.03 3.34 14.75
CA PRO A 139 9.55 3.13 16.11
C PRO A 139 8.46 2.05 16.13
N MET A 140 8.24 1.48 17.31
CA MET A 140 7.12 0.58 17.51
C MET A 140 5.80 1.32 17.27
N PHE A 141 4.84 0.63 16.66
CA PHE A 141 3.52 1.17 16.40
C PHE A 141 2.44 0.19 16.88
N CYS A 142 1.26 0.75 17.09
CA CYS A 142 0.00 0.03 17.27
C CYS A 142 -0.96 0.45 16.14
N SER A 143 -1.64 -0.52 15.57
CA SER A 143 -2.70 -0.33 14.58
C SER A 143 -3.89 -1.18 14.98
N ILE A 144 -5.07 -0.58 15.13
CA ILE A 144 -6.32 -1.30 15.40
C ILE A 144 -7.19 -1.20 14.16
N SER A 145 -7.73 -2.31 13.71
CA SER A 145 -8.51 -2.37 12.47
C SER A 145 -9.70 -3.29 12.59
N CYS A 146 -10.74 -3.01 11.80
CA CYS A 146 -11.89 -3.87 11.65
C CYS A 146 -12.27 -4.00 10.18
N HIS A 147 -12.87 -5.14 9.85
CA HIS A 147 -13.35 -5.42 8.52
C HIS A 147 -14.87 -5.39 8.49
N LEU A 148 -15.41 -4.68 7.52
CA LEU A 148 -16.83 -4.64 7.24
C LEU A 148 -17.10 -5.40 5.93
N GLU A 149 -18.37 -5.65 5.64
CA GLU A 149 -18.80 -6.23 4.38
C GLU A 149 -18.28 -5.46 3.15
N LYS A 150 -18.38 -6.09 1.97
CA LYS A 150 -18.00 -5.51 0.68
C LYS A 150 -16.52 -5.05 0.66
N ASP A 151 -15.67 -5.75 1.40
CA ASP A 151 -14.21 -5.52 1.50
C ASP A 151 -13.83 -4.16 2.09
N TRP A 152 -14.69 -3.58 2.93
CA TRP A 152 -14.35 -2.37 3.66
C TRP A 152 -13.40 -2.68 4.82
N LEU A 153 -12.38 -1.84 4.97
CA LEU A 153 -11.39 -1.86 6.04
C LEU A 153 -11.33 -0.47 6.68
N LEU A 154 -11.51 -0.45 7.99
CA LEU A 154 -11.26 0.74 8.82
C LEU A 154 -10.05 0.44 9.70
N ALA A 155 -9.09 1.35 9.74
CA ALA A 155 -7.94 1.24 10.61
C ALA A 155 -7.60 2.57 11.28
N VAL A 156 -7.15 2.49 12.52
CA VAL A 156 -6.57 3.59 13.27
C VAL A 156 -5.16 3.18 13.66
N THR A 157 -4.19 4.07 13.52
CA THR A 157 -2.80 3.74 13.88
C THR A 157 -2.05 4.93 14.43
N ASN A 158 -1.11 4.65 15.34
CA ASN A 158 -0.14 5.63 15.80
C ASN A 158 1.22 5.56 15.08
N MET A 159 1.28 4.81 13.97
CA MET A 159 2.49 4.70 13.17
C MET A 159 2.88 6.06 12.56
N SER A 160 4.07 6.54 12.96
CA SER A 160 4.67 7.75 12.38
C SER A 160 5.40 7.40 11.09
N PHE A 161 5.09 8.12 10.02
CA PHE A 161 5.80 8.05 8.74
C PHE A 161 6.30 9.43 8.36
N ASP A 162 7.42 9.47 7.64
CA ASP A 162 7.83 10.67 6.92
C ASP A 162 6.69 11.18 6.01
N ARG A 163 6.44 12.50 6.03
CA ARG A 163 5.33 13.13 5.29
C ARG A 163 5.39 12.85 3.80
N ILE A 164 6.58 12.80 3.21
CA ILE A 164 6.78 12.55 1.78
C ILE A 164 6.43 11.10 1.46
N LEU A 165 6.93 10.15 2.26
CA LEU A 165 6.60 8.73 2.11
C LEU A 165 5.09 8.49 2.27
N TYR A 166 4.44 9.21 3.18
CA TYR A 166 2.99 9.15 3.33
C TYR A 166 2.26 9.69 2.10
N ALA A 167 2.64 10.86 1.58
CA ALA A 167 1.99 11.43 0.40
C ALA A 167 2.10 10.50 -0.82
N ILE A 168 3.28 9.91 -1.03
CA ILE A 168 3.52 8.93 -2.09
C ILE A 168 2.66 7.67 -1.87
N SER A 169 2.67 7.12 -0.65
CA SER A 169 1.81 5.99 -0.27
C SER A 169 0.33 6.28 -0.55
N TYR A 170 -0.13 7.46 -0.17
CA TYR A 170 -1.51 7.87 -0.37
C TYR A 170 -1.87 8.02 -1.86
N ALA A 171 -1.03 8.69 -2.66
CA ALA A 171 -1.27 8.89 -4.08
C ALA A 171 -1.36 7.56 -4.85
N PHE A 172 -0.49 6.60 -4.55
CA PHE A 172 -0.34 5.39 -5.36
C PHE A 172 -1.01 4.15 -4.76
N MET A 173 -1.11 4.05 -3.43
CA MET A 173 -1.57 2.85 -2.73
C MET A 173 -2.95 3.00 -2.10
N ARG A 174 -3.57 4.18 -2.14
CA ARG A 174 -4.92 4.38 -1.61
C ARG A 174 -5.92 3.53 -2.36
N GLN A 175 -6.71 2.79 -1.59
CA GLN A 175 -7.87 2.06 -2.05
C GLN A 175 -9.14 2.73 -1.53
N PRO A 176 -10.21 2.79 -2.33
CA PRO A 176 -11.43 3.51 -1.95
C PRO A 176 -12.12 2.93 -0.71
N ARG A 177 -11.99 1.62 -0.47
CA ARG A 177 -12.62 0.90 0.65
C ARG A 177 -11.68 0.65 1.83
N ASN A 178 -10.51 1.26 1.82
CA ASN A 178 -9.55 1.17 2.92
C ASN A 178 -9.35 2.57 3.51
N LEU A 179 -10.00 2.80 4.65
CA LEU A 179 -9.93 4.07 5.35
C LEU A 179 -9.00 3.93 6.55
N VAL A 180 -8.03 4.83 6.63
CA VAL A 180 -7.05 4.84 7.73
C VAL A 180 -7.02 6.22 8.38
N LYS A 181 -7.26 6.30 9.69
CA LYS A 181 -7.00 7.48 10.52
C LYS A 181 -5.67 7.30 11.23
N ARG A 182 -4.94 8.40 11.38
CA ARG A 182 -3.64 8.41 12.05
C ARG A 182 -3.67 9.35 13.22
N PHE A 183 -3.03 8.91 14.30
CA PHE A 183 -3.00 9.62 15.56
C PHE A 183 -1.55 9.69 16.04
N GLU A 184 -0.97 10.88 16.15
CA GLU A 184 0.40 11.01 16.62
C GLU A 184 0.43 10.88 18.15
N ASN A 185 1.17 9.88 18.66
CA ASN A 185 1.42 9.67 20.10
C ASN A 185 0.17 9.45 20.99
N GLU A 186 -0.95 9.02 20.41
CA GLU A 186 -2.15 8.72 21.19
C GLU A 186 -2.09 7.36 21.90
N SER A 187 -2.83 7.25 23.00
CA SER A 187 -2.96 6.01 23.77
C SER A 187 -3.75 4.93 23.02
N VAL A 188 -3.47 3.66 23.30
CA VAL A 188 -4.16 2.50 22.70
C VAL A 188 -5.67 2.53 22.96
N ASN A 189 -6.09 2.98 24.15
CA ASN A 189 -7.52 3.12 24.47
C ASN A 189 -8.20 4.15 23.56
N LEU A 190 -7.55 5.30 23.32
CA LEU A 190 -8.09 6.32 22.41
C LEU A 190 -8.13 5.82 20.96
N LEU A 191 -7.14 5.05 20.52
CA LEU A 191 -7.20 4.36 19.22
C LEU A 191 -8.44 3.47 19.16
N LEU A 192 -8.65 2.60 20.16
CA LEU A 192 -9.79 1.68 20.18
C LEU A 192 -11.12 2.44 20.12
N GLN A 193 -11.33 3.42 21.01
CA GLN A 193 -12.57 4.22 21.01
C GLN A 193 -12.79 4.93 19.67
N SER A 194 -11.75 5.56 19.12
CA SER A 194 -11.82 6.24 17.82
C SER A 194 -12.22 5.30 16.69
N LEU A 195 -11.74 4.05 16.70
CA LEU A 195 -12.15 3.05 15.72
C LEU A 195 -13.61 2.65 15.91
N LEU A 196 -14.05 2.43 17.15
CA LEU A 196 -15.41 1.98 17.44
C LEU A 196 -16.46 3.03 17.08
N ASP A 197 -16.19 4.29 17.39
CA ASP A 197 -17.05 5.42 17.04
C ASP A 197 -17.13 5.57 15.51
N TRP A 198 -15.97 5.57 14.86
CA TRP A 198 -15.88 5.72 13.41
C TRP A 198 -16.51 4.55 12.65
N ARG A 199 -16.36 3.33 13.18
CA ARG A 199 -17.03 2.15 12.64
C ARG A 199 -18.54 2.32 12.69
N THR A 200 -19.08 2.82 13.79
CA THR A 200 -20.53 3.00 13.96
C THR A 200 -21.08 3.99 12.94
N GLU A 201 -20.39 5.11 12.75
CA GLU A 201 -20.69 6.11 11.71
C GLU A 201 -20.67 5.48 10.31
N VAL A 202 -19.56 4.85 9.91
CA VAL A 202 -19.39 4.28 8.56
C VAL A 202 -20.38 3.14 8.29
N SER A 203 -20.61 2.26 9.26
CA SER A 203 -21.57 1.16 9.13
C SER A 203 -22.99 1.69 8.95
N SER A 204 -23.38 2.74 9.69
CA SER A 204 -24.69 3.38 9.56
C SER A 204 -24.86 4.05 8.20
N ASP A 205 -23.88 4.86 7.78
CA ASP A 205 -23.97 5.66 6.55
C ASP A 205 -23.97 4.79 5.29
N LEU A 206 -23.24 3.68 5.30
CA LEU A 206 -23.07 2.81 4.13
C LEU A 206 -23.92 1.53 4.17
N GLY A 207 -24.65 1.30 5.27
CA GLY A 207 -25.39 0.06 5.50
C GLY A 207 -24.50 -1.17 5.41
N LEU A 208 -23.41 -1.18 6.18
CA LEU A 208 -22.41 -2.25 6.19
C LEU A 208 -22.40 -3.00 7.51
N GLU A 209 -22.43 -4.33 7.42
CA GLU A 209 -22.28 -5.18 8.60
C GLU A 209 -20.82 -5.49 8.94
N LEU A 210 -20.60 -5.89 10.19
CA LEU A 210 -19.29 -6.19 10.75
C LEU A 210 -18.92 -7.65 10.51
N ILE A 211 -17.71 -7.90 10.03
CA ILE A 211 -17.19 -9.26 9.87
C ILE A 211 -16.67 -9.76 11.23
N GLN A 212 -17.22 -10.88 11.69
CA GLN A 212 -16.97 -11.41 13.03
C GLN A 212 -15.90 -12.51 13.10
N ASP A 213 -15.34 -12.93 11.97
CA ASP A 213 -14.31 -13.98 11.93
C ASP A 213 -12.94 -13.45 12.41
N MET A 214 -12.62 -13.75 13.67
CA MET A 214 -11.43 -13.25 14.39
C MET A 214 -10.22 -14.20 14.35
N ARG A 215 -10.12 -15.07 13.34
CA ARG A 215 -8.96 -15.96 13.17
C ARG A 215 -7.79 -15.21 12.52
N ALA A 216 -6.56 -15.57 12.92
CA ALA A 216 -5.34 -14.99 12.35
C ALA A 216 -5.25 -15.23 10.83
N GLU A 217 -5.64 -16.42 10.36
CA GLU A 217 -5.61 -16.72 8.92
C GLU A 217 -6.54 -15.82 8.11
N THR A 218 -7.70 -15.46 8.67
CA THR A 218 -8.65 -14.53 8.04
C THR A 218 -8.05 -13.15 7.90
N TYR A 219 -7.35 -12.66 8.93
CA TYR A 219 -6.58 -11.42 8.85
C TYR A 219 -5.51 -11.47 7.75
N PHE A 220 -4.70 -12.53 7.72
CA PHE A 220 -3.63 -12.71 6.73
C PHE A 220 -4.16 -12.86 5.30
N GLU A 221 -5.30 -13.53 5.09
CA GLU A 221 -5.96 -13.61 3.80
C GLU A 221 -6.42 -12.23 3.33
N LYS A 222 -7.05 -11.45 4.21
CA LYS A 222 -7.49 -10.08 3.87
C LYS A 222 -6.32 -9.16 3.54
N GLU A 223 -5.22 -9.19 4.28
CA GLU A 223 -4.02 -8.40 3.95
C GLU A 223 -3.35 -8.87 2.65
N ARG A 224 -3.36 -10.18 2.34
CA ARG A 224 -2.91 -10.69 1.03
C ARG A 224 -3.80 -10.18 -0.11
N ASN A 225 -5.11 -10.25 0.04
CA ASN A 225 -6.08 -9.79 -0.97
C ASN A 225 -5.97 -8.27 -1.21
N LYS A 226 -5.85 -7.50 -0.14
CA LYS A 226 -5.56 -6.06 -0.17
C LYS A 226 -4.28 -5.77 -0.96
N ARG A 227 -3.18 -6.49 -0.69
CA ARG A 227 -1.93 -6.34 -1.46
C ARG A 227 -2.10 -6.67 -2.94
N ILE A 228 -2.86 -7.71 -3.28
CA ILE A 228 -3.16 -8.08 -4.67
C ILE A 228 -3.95 -6.97 -5.36
N GLU A 229 -4.96 -6.42 -4.69
CA GLU A 229 -5.77 -5.34 -5.24
C GLU A 229 -4.97 -4.05 -5.39
N GLN A 230 -4.11 -3.68 -4.43
CA GLN A 230 -3.19 -2.54 -4.57
C GLN A 230 -2.30 -2.69 -5.81
N ARG A 231 -1.75 -3.89 -6.05
CA ARG A 231 -0.94 -4.16 -7.25
C ARG A 231 -1.75 -4.02 -8.54
N ARG A 232 -3.00 -4.48 -8.56
CA ARG A 232 -3.91 -4.31 -9.71
C ARG A 232 -4.27 -2.83 -9.92
N SER A 233 -4.53 -2.09 -8.84
CA SER A 233 -4.85 -0.66 -8.87
C SER A 233 -3.69 0.17 -9.42
N LEU A 234 -2.45 -0.09 -8.99
CA LEU A 234 -1.26 0.62 -9.46
C LEU A 234 -1.07 0.52 -10.98
N LEU A 235 -1.38 -0.64 -11.57
CA LEU A 235 -1.29 -0.85 -13.01
C LEU A 235 -2.36 -0.07 -13.78
N ARG A 236 -3.54 0.14 -13.18
CA ARG A 236 -4.68 0.82 -13.81
C ARG A 236 -4.63 2.34 -13.66
N LYS A 237 -4.19 2.84 -12.51
CA LYS A 237 -4.13 4.29 -12.23
C LYS A 237 -2.96 4.92 -12.98
N SER A 238 -3.14 6.09 -13.55
CA SER A 238 -2.01 6.84 -14.11
C SER A 238 -1.20 7.52 -13.00
N ILE A 239 0.13 7.40 -13.06
CA ILE A 239 1.02 8.05 -12.08
C ILE A 239 1.00 9.56 -12.27
N THR A 240 1.00 10.00 -13.53
CA THR A 240 1.03 11.43 -13.87
C THR A 240 -0.22 12.15 -13.36
N TRP A 241 -1.40 11.56 -13.55
CA TRP A 241 -2.64 12.10 -12.99
C TRP A 241 -2.76 11.99 -11.46
N GLY A 242 -2.07 11.04 -10.82
CA GLY A 242 -2.11 10.89 -9.36
C GLY A 242 -1.20 11.88 -8.60
N LEU A 243 -0.29 12.56 -9.31
CA LEU A 243 0.64 13.55 -8.75
C LEU A 243 0.19 15.01 -9.00
N LEU A 244 -0.75 15.22 -9.91
CA LEU A 244 -1.38 16.53 -10.21
C LEU A 244 -2.57 16.76 -9.28
#